data_AF-A0A9W9WD00-F1
#
_entry.id   AF-A0A9W9WD00-F1
#
_cell.length_a   1.000
_cell.length_b   1.000
_cell.length_c   1.000
_cell.angle_alpha   90.00
_cell.angle_beta   90.00
_cell.angle_gamma   90.00
#
_symmetry.space_group_name_H-M   'P 1'
#
loop_
_entity.id
_entity.type
_entity.pdbx_description
1 polymer ?
#
loop_
_entity_poly.entity_id
_entity_poly.type
_entity_poly.pdbx_seq_one_letter_code
_entity_poly.pdbx_strand_id
1 'polypeptide(L)'
;MASDQATRFNNSILVVDGSNPMGPKQSSAAASPPMRRGPPTKPQKTEHALWAGNLPPSIDVYDLKEHFSQGATEDIQSVFLISQSNCAFVNYRSATSCIDALTRFHGSQLRFSRLVCRLRKDLEISELQKRSPGPRKHNSIWPTESPGNEAYGPTACQPKLEIHPSENRYFIVKSLTVEDLEASKDTGIWATQPHNEMSLSQAYDTSKNVYLIFSANKSGEYFGYARMSSSITDDEDLSRTVPPRTQYSSAKTELNVTPTLATSTAPAGIIVRDLGRGTVFWEVRPPGNHGGRNSIGYEQAAWSKFSSLGTPFGVEWVSTNRVRFDCTQDLRNSWNANREVRIARDGTELEPSVGRKLIQLFHSI
;
A
#
# COMPACT_ATOMS: atom_id res chain seq x y z
N MET A 1 -72.14 34.22 21.94
CA MET A 1 -72.97 33.96 23.14
C MET A 1 -73.95 32.86 22.77
N ALA A 2 -74.09 31.73 23.46
CA ALA A 2 -73.34 31.11 24.56
C ALA A 2 -73.52 29.57 24.35
N SER A 3 -72.49 28.73 24.41
CA SER A 3 -71.88 28.11 25.61
C SER A 3 -72.77 27.07 26.33
N ASP A 4 -72.14 25.91 26.61
CA ASP A 4 -72.48 24.78 27.52
C ASP A 4 -73.08 23.50 26.89
N GLN A 5 -72.35 22.36 26.91
CA GLN A 5 -72.11 21.39 28.02
C GLN A 5 -73.36 20.54 28.34
N ALA A 6 -73.32 19.24 28.63
CA ALA A 6 -72.23 18.25 28.72
C ALA A 6 -72.68 16.94 27.97
N THR A 7 -72.21 15.69 28.13
CA THR A 7 -71.37 15.00 29.13
C THR A 7 -70.66 13.79 28.47
N ARG A 8 -69.64 13.21 29.11
CA ARG A 8 -69.05 11.89 28.75
C ARG A 8 -69.68 10.77 29.58
N PHE A 9 -69.86 9.59 28.98
CA PHE A 9 -69.68 8.31 29.66
C PHE A 9 -68.95 7.33 28.75
N ASN A 10 -68.14 6.45 29.33
CA ASN A 10 -67.28 5.52 28.61
C ASN A 10 -67.36 4.15 29.29
N ASN A 11 -67.65 3.09 28.54
CA ASN A 11 -67.12 1.76 28.86
C ASN A 11 -67.15 0.81 27.65
N SER A 12 -65.94 0.39 27.26
CA SER A 12 -65.52 -0.93 26.73
C SER A 12 -66.58 -2.00 26.42
N ILE A 13 -66.39 -2.76 25.31
CA ILE A 13 -65.95 -4.19 25.35
C ILE A 13 -65.75 -4.87 23.95
N LEU A 14 -64.77 -5.79 23.86
CA LEU A 14 -64.52 -6.87 22.84
C LEU A 14 -64.22 -6.49 21.36
N VAL A 15 -62.99 -6.74 20.87
CA VAL A 15 -62.49 -7.96 20.16
C VAL A 15 -62.87 -8.02 18.67
N VAL A 16 -61.85 -7.96 17.82
CA VAL A 16 -61.93 -8.16 16.37
C VAL A 16 -61.02 -9.31 15.98
N ASP A 17 -61.62 -10.41 15.52
CA ASP A 17 -60.92 -11.44 14.74
C ASP A 17 -60.90 -10.99 13.27
N GLY A 18 -59.76 -11.15 12.60
CA GLY A 18 -59.39 -10.33 11.44
C GLY A 18 -58.65 -11.09 10.35
N SER A 19 -59.30 -12.12 9.79
CA SER A 19 -58.80 -12.83 8.60
C SER A 19 -59.08 -12.04 7.31
N ASN A 20 -58.05 -11.51 6.65
CA ASN A 20 -58.07 -11.15 5.22
C ASN A 20 -56.63 -10.99 4.66
N PRO A 21 -56.40 -10.95 3.32
CA PRO A 21 -55.34 -11.78 2.73
C PRO A 21 -54.05 -11.03 2.37
N MET A 22 -53.06 -11.81 1.88
CA MET A 22 -51.72 -11.35 1.52
C MET A 22 -51.70 -10.19 0.51
N GLY A 23 -51.21 -9.02 0.94
CA GLY A 23 -50.51 -8.09 0.06
C GLY A 23 -49.07 -8.57 -0.20
N PRO A 24 -48.44 -8.24 -1.34
CA PRO A 24 -47.07 -8.63 -1.61
C PRO A 24 -46.13 -7.96 -0.59
N LYS A 25 -45.38 -8.77 0.18
CA LYS A 25 -44.34 -8.27 1.07
C LYS A 25 -43.36 -7.45 0.24
N GLN A 26 -43.18 -6.18 0.60
CA GLN A 26 -41.98 -5.44 0.21
C GLN A 26 -40.78 -6.22 0.74
N SER A 27 -40.04 -6.87 -0.14
CA SER A 27 -38.73 -7.41 0.18
C SER A 27 -37.84 -6.23 0.52
N SER A 28 -37.55 -6.04 1.81
CA SER A 28 -36.43 -5.20 2.23
C SER A 28 -35.20 -5.69 1.47
N ALA A 29 -34.71 -4.88 0.53
CA ALA A 29 -33.51 -5.23 -0.23
C ALA A 29 -32.38 -5.47 0.77
N ALA A 30 -31.95 -6.73 0.89
CA ALA A 30 -30.81 -7.07 1.73
C ALA A 30 -29.63 -6.22 1.25
N ALA A 31 -29.01 -5.47 2.16
CA ALA A 31 -27.84 -4.69 1.83
C ALA A 31 -26.78 -5.65 1.26
N SER A 32 -26.35 -5.39 0.03
CA SER A 32 -25.31 -6.18 -0.63
C SER A 32 -24.10 -6.28 0.30
N PRO A 33 -23.47 -7.47 0.45
CA PRO A 33 -22.32 -7.61 1.33
C PRO A 33 -21.21 -6.63 0.90
N PRO A 34 -20.50 -6.00 1.85
CA PRO A 34 -19.51 -4.97 1.55
C PRO A 34 -18.42 -5.55 0.63
N MET A 35 -18.20 -4.89 -0.51
CA MET A 35 -17.27 -5.36 -1.53
C MET A 35 -15.84 -5.30 -1.00
N ARG A 36 -15.15 -6.45 -0.91
CA ARG A 36 -13.70 -6.47 -0.72
C ARG A 36 -13.03 -5.75 -1.88
N ARG A 37 -12.22 -4.76 -1.54
CA ARG A 37 -11.41 -4.03 -2.52
C ARG A 37 -10.02 -4.66 -2.56
N GLY A 38 -9.42 -4.93 -1.39
CA GLY A 38 -8.05 -5.40 -1.28
C GLY A 38 -7.02 -4.27 -1.54
N PRO A 39 -5.73 -4.58 -1.63
CA PRO A 39 -4.70 -3.56 -1.60
C PRO A 39 -4.68 -2.69 -2.89
N PRO A 40 -4.38 -1.38 -2.79
CA PRO A 40 -4.42 -0.46 -3.92
C PRO A 40 -3.33 -0.77 -4.93
N THR A 41 -3.72 -0.91 -6.18
CA THR A 41 -2.78 -1.17 -7.28
C THR A 41 -1.82 0.00 -7.43
N LYS A 42 -0.60 -0.30 -7.87
CA LYS A 42 0.48 0.66 -8.07
C LYS A 42 1.05 0.41 -9.48
N PRO A 43 1.57 1.43 -10.17
CA PRO A 43 2.32 1.18 -11.40
C PRO A 43 3.54 0.32 -11.09
N GLN A 44 4.13 -0.27 -12.14
CA GLN A 44 5.34 -1.09 -12.02
C GLN A 44 6.45 -0.30 -11.31
N LYS A 45 6.88 -0.82 -10.16
CA LYS A 45 7.90 -0.21 -9.31
C LYS A 45 9.26 -0.37 -9.99
N THR A 46 9.88 0.73 -10.43
CA THR A 46 11.27 0.72 -10.90
C THR A 46 12.21 1.16 -9.77
N GLU A 47 13.51 0.91 -9.94
CA GLU A 47 14.55 1.38 -9.01
C GLU A 47 14.84 2.88 -9.20
N HIS A 48 14.51 3.43 -10.37
CA HIS A 48 14.83 4.80 -10.77
C HIS A 48 13.61 5.71 -10.60
N ALA A 49 13.23 5.92 -9.33
CA ALA A 49 12.06 6.70 -8.94
C ALA A 49 12.43 8.08 -8.35
N LEU A 50 11.83 9.13 -8.91
CA LEU A 50 11.84 10.50 -8.42
C LEU A 50 10.57 10.74 -7.60
N TRP A 51 10.70 11.25 -6.37
CA TRP A 51 9.58 11.81 -5.62
C TRP A 51 9.43 13.28 -5.95
N ALA A 52 8.21 13.73 -6.25
CA ALA A 52 7.87 15.14 -6.47
C ALA A 52 6.78 15.56 -5.48
N GLY A 53 7.07 16.55 -4.64
CA GLY A 53 6.12 17.12 -3.68
C GLY A 53 5.84 18.60 -3.89
N ASN A 54 4.94 19.14 -3.05
CA ASN A 54 4.37 20.49 -3.18
C ASN A 54 3.62 20.68 -4.51
N LEU A 55 2.89 19.65 -4.94
CA LEU A 55 2.07 19.72 -6.15
C LEU A 55 0.84 20.62 -5.93
N PRO A 56 0.31 21.30 -6.97
CA PRO A 56 -0.96 22.00 -6.88
C PRO A 56 -2.10 21.03 -6.51
N PRO A 57 -3.02 21.36 -5.57
CA PRO A 57 -4.12 20.46 -5.18
C PRO A 57 -5.08 20.10 -6.34
N SER A 58 -5.14 20.93 -7.38
CA SER A 58 -5.92 20.74 -8.60
C SER A 58 -5.13 20.16 -9.77
N ILE A 59 -3.88 19.71 -9.55
CA ILE A 59 -3.10 19.03 -10.59
C ILE A 59 -3.71 17.65 -10.84
N ASP A 60 -3.70 17.23 -12.10
CA ASP A 60 -4.09 15.87 -12.47
C ASP A 60 -2.87 15.07 -12.98
N VAL A 61 -3.06 13.76 -13.20
CA VAL A 61 -1.96 12.88 -13.64
C VAL A 61 -1.54 13.13 -15.10
N TYR A 62 -2.41 13.72 -15.92
CA TYR A 62 -2.09 14.11 -17.29
C TYR A 62 -1.17 15.33 -17.30
N ASP A 63 -1.46 16.36 -16.49
CA ASP A 63 -0.55 17.50 -16.29
C ASP A 63 0.85 17.03 -15.86
N LEU A 64 0.91 16.10 -14.90
CA LEU A 64 2.16 15.58 -14.36
C LEU A 64 2.90 14.72 -15.38
N LYS A 65 2.19 13.88 -16.16
CA LYS A 65 2.75 13.15 -17.31
C LYS A 65 3.44 14.12 -18.25
N GLU A 66 2.71 15.11 -18.79
CA GLU A 66 3.26 16.04 -19.78
C GLU A 66 4.41 16.88 -19.20
N HIS A 67 4.36 17.28 -17.92
CA HIS A 67 5.46 18.03 -17.31
C HIS A 67 6.73 17.18 -17.13
N PHE A 68 6.62 16.03 -16.46
CA PHE A 68 7.77 15.21 -16.07
C PHE A 68 8.38 14.38 -17.21
N SER A 69 7.71 14.31 -18.36
CA SER A 69 8.26 13.68 -19.57
C SER A 69 9.19 14.61 -20.37
N GLN A 70 9.16 15.92 -20.13
CA GLN A 70 9.96 16.91 -20.87
C GLN A 70 11.46 16.60 -20.76
N GLY A 71 12.08 16.33 -21.91
CA GLY A 71 13.50 15.93 -21.98
C GLY A 71 13.79 14.55 -21.40
N ALA A 72 12.79 13.65 -21.37
CA ALA A 72 12.89 12.25 -20.95
C ALA A 72 11.81 11.37 -21.63
N THR A 73 11.34 11.74 -22.82
CA THR A 73 10.16 11.15 -23.51
C THR A 73 10.21 9.62 -23.62
N GLU A 74 11.35 9.05 -24.01
CA GLU A 74 11.51 7.59 -24.20
C GLU A 74 11.89 6.84 -22.90
N ASP A 75 12.24 7.60 -21.86
CA ASP A 75 12.76 7.09 -20.58
C ASP A 75 11.70 7.10 -19.48
N ILE A 76 10.69 7.98 -19.51
CA ILE A 76 9.61 7.95 -18.52
C ILE A 76 8.79 6.65 -18.62
N GLN A 77 8.53 6.01 -17.49
CA GLN A 77 7.82 4.72 -17.40
C GLN A 77 6.44 4.86 -16.75
N SER A 78 6.33 5.64 -15.67
CA SER A 78 5.04 5.88 -15.02
C SER A 78 5.04 7.12 -14.11
N VAL A 79 3.85 7.66 -13.86
CA VAL A 79 3.58 8.76 -12.92
C VAL A 79 2.45 8.34 -11.99
N PHE A 80 2.73 8.19 -10.70
CA PHE A 80 1.74 7.88 -9.66
C PHE A 80 1.42 9.14 -8.85
N LEU A 81 0.18 9.63 -8.94
CA LEU A 81 -0.31 10.78 -8.20
C LEU A 81 -0.92 10.34 -6.86
N ILE A 82 -0.45 10.95 -5.78
CA ILE A 82 -0.99 10.81 -4.41
C ILE A 82 -1.57 12.17 -4.00
N SER A 83 -2.77 12.48 -4.54
CA SER A 83 -3.43 13.78 -4.35
C SER A 83 -3.61 14.16 -2.89
N GLN A 84 -3.84 13.17 -2.00
CA GLN A 84 -4.05 13.38 -0.57
C GLN A 84 -2.86 14.01 0.16
N SER A 85 -1.65 13.85 -0.37
CA SER A 85 -0.41 14.42 0.18
C SER A 85 0.27 15.39 -0.80
N ASN A 86 -0.44 15.82 -1.85
CA ASN A 86 0.07 16.73 -2.90
C ASN A 86 1.47 16.32 -3.39
N CYS A 87 1.67 15.02 -3.64
CA CYS A 87 2.92 14.48 -4.16
C CYS A 87 2.70 13.38 -5.19
N ALA A 88 3.75 13.09 -5.96
CA ALA A 88 3.77 12.02 -6.95
C ALA A 88 5.09 11.25 -6.92
N PHE A 89 5.07 10.03 -7.46
CA PHE A 89 6.27 9.29 -7.83
C PHE A 89 6.35 9.18 -9.35
N VAL A 90 7.47 9.60 -9.92
CA VAL A 90 7.77 9.47 -11.34
C VAL A 90 8.86 8.41 -11.49
N ASN A 91 8.58 7.37 -12.26
CA ASN A 91 9.53 6.30 -12.54
C ASN A 91 10.13 6.50 -13.93
N TYR A 92 11.45 6.41 -14.01
CA TYR A 92 12.20 6.45 -15.27
C TYR A 92 12.88 5.10 -15.55
N ARG A 93 13.37 4.94 -16.78
CA ARG A 93 14.09 3.75 -17.29
C ARG A 93 15.52 3.67 -16.76
N SER A 94 16.15 4.80 -16.46
CA SER A 94 17.57 4.89 -16.12
C SER A 94 17.83 5.79 -14.90
N ALA A 95 18.91 5.52 -14.16
CA ALA A 95 19.33 6.41 -13.07
C ALA A 95 19.68 7.83 -13.59
N THR A 96 20.28 7.92 -14.77
CA THR A 96 20.67 9.20 -15.41
C THR A 96 19.45 10.08 -15.68
N SER A 97 18.41 9.56 -16.36
CA SER A 97 17.18 10.32 -16.61
C SER A 97 16.48 10.77 -15.32
N CYS A 98 16.56 9.97 -14.26
CA CYS A 98 16.04 10.33 -12.93
C CYS A 98 16.81 11.51 -12.28
N ILE A 99 18.15 11.54 -12.42
CA ILE A 99 19.01 12.64 -11.95
C ILE A 99 18.83 13.91 -12.81
N ASP A 100 18.72 13.76 -14.13
CA ASP A 100 18.46 14.87 -15.04
C ASP A 100 17.07 15.48 -14.77
N ALA A 101 16.06 14.65 -14.50
CA ALA A 101 14.74 15.08 -14.07
C ALA A 101 14.76 15.78 -12.70
N LEU A 102 15.53 15.28 -11.72
CA LEU A 102 15.74 16.00 -10.45
C LEU A 102 16.29 17.40 -10.73
N THR A 103 17.35 17.50 -11.53
CA THR A 103 18.04 18.77 -11.83
C THR A 103 17.13 19.75 -12.59
N ARG A 104 16.25 19.24 -13.46
CA ARG A 104 15.30 20.01 -14.27
C ARG A 104 14.08 20.51 -13.50
N PHE A 105 13.53 19.67 -12.61
CA PHE A 105 12.23 19.94 -11.97
C PHE A 105 12.33 20.32 -10.49
N HIS A 106 13.47 20.11 -9.80
CA HIS A 106 13.62 20.57 -8.42
C HIS A 106 13.61 22.11 -8.38
N GLY A 107 12.64 22.69 -7.67
CA GLY A 107 12.52 24.14 -7.54
C GLY A 107 11.96 24.84 -8.79
N SER A 108 11.54 24.11 -9.83
CA SER A 108 10.79 24.69 -10.96
C SER A 108 9.35 25.06 -10.53
N GLN A 109 8.63 25.80 -11.37
CA GLN A 109 7.21 26.07 -11.15
C GLN A 109 6.33 25.15 -12.01
N LEU A 110 5.32 24.55 -11.38
CA LEU A 110 4.22 23.85 -12.04
C LEU A 110 2.92 24.55 -11.66
N ARG A 111 2.29 25.20 -12.65
CA ARG A 111 1.22 26.20 -12.44
C ARG A 111 1.71 27.29 -11.47
N PHE A 112 1.17 27.34 -10.25
CA PHE A 112 1.54 28.33 -9.22
C PHE A 112 2.37 27.74 -8.06
N SER A 113 2.66 26.42 -8.07
CA SER A 113 3.43 25.77 -7.02
C SER A 113 4.88 25.57 -7.42
N ARG A 114 5.80 25.82 -6.49
CA ARG A 114 7.23 25.49 -6.66
C ARG A 114 7.49 24.05 -6.24
N LEU A 115 7.94 23.23 -7.19
CA LEU A 115 8.13 21.79 -6.98
C LEU A 115 9.29 21.47 -6.04
N VAL A 116 9.13 20.43 -5.23
CA VAL A 116 10.21 19.84 -4.42
C VAL A 116 10.46 18.42 -4.88
N CYS A 117 11.49 18.21 -5.69
CA CYS A 117 11.87 16.87 -6.16
C CYS A 117 12.97 16.27 -5.29
N ARG A 118 12.94 14.94 -5.05
CA ARG A 118 13.95 14.19 -4.28
C ARG A 118 14.15 12.79 -4.87
N LEU A 119 15.39 12.32 -4.89
CA LEU A 119 15.69 10.93 -5.25
C LEU A 119 15.32 9.98 -4.12
N ARG A 120 15.20 8.70 -4.45
CA ARG A 120 15.12 7.61 -3.49
C ARG A 120 16.54 7.32 -2.95
N LYS A 121 16.66 7.09 -1.64
CA LYS A 121 17.96 6.91 -0.93
C LYS A 121 18.93 5.91 -1.58
N ASP A 122 18.37 4.87 -2.19
CA ASP A 122 19.11 3.80 -2.87
C ASP A 122 19.99 4.36 -4.03
N LEU A 123 19.56 5.47 -4.65
CA LEU A 123 20.31 6.19 -5.69
C LEU A 123 21.33 7.18 -5.10
N GLU A 124 21.02 7.84 -3.96
CA GLU A 124 21.95 8.77 -3.28
C GLU A 124 23.27 8.08 -2.91
N ILE A 125 23.20 6.81 -2.46
CA ILE A 125 24.39 5.99 -2.10
C ILE A 125 25.26 5.73 -3.34
N SER A 126 24.64 5.46 -4.49
CA SER A 126 25.34 5.21 -5.75
C SER A 126 25.99 6.47 -6.33
N GLU A 127 25.46 7.66 -6.05
CA GLU A 127 26.05 8.94 -6.48
C GLU A 127 27.26 9.34 -5.62
N LEU A 128 27.20 9.09 -4.30
CA LEU A 128 28.33 9.32 -3.38
C LEU A 128 29.55 8.46 -3.70
N GLN A 129 29.37 7.26 -4.26
CA GLN A 129 30.49 6.43 -4.74
C GLN A 129 31.08 6.90 -6.08
N LYS A 130 30.33 7.65 -6.90
CA LYS A 130 30.80 8.15 -8.21
C LYS A 130 31.49 9.52 -8.17
N ARG A 131 31.31 10.30 -7.10
CA ARG A 131 31.81 11.69 -6.98
C ARG A 131 33.17 11.85 -6.29
N SER A 132 33.84 10.78 -5.86
CA SER A 132 35.15 10.85 -5.19
C SER A 132 36.32 10.94 -6.19
N PRO A 133 37.11 12.03 -6.25
CA PRO A 133 38.36 12.07 -6.97
C PRO A 133 39.44 11.27 -6.21
N GLY A 134 40.24 10.47 -6.91
CA GLY A 134 41.26 9.62 -6.30
C GLY A 134 42.32 10.40 -5.49
N PRO A 135 42.82 9.85 -4.37
CA PRO A 135 43.70 10.57 -3.46
C PRO A 135 45.11 10.77 -4.05
N ARG A 136 45.54 12.03 -4.13
CA ARG A 136 46.97 12.36 -4.34
C ARG A 136 47.74 12.18 -3.03
N LYS A 137 48.94 11.60 -3.11
CA LYS A 137 49.83 11.41 -1.96
C LYS A 137 50.46 12.73 -1.53
N HIS A 138 50.49 13.02 -0.22
CA HIS A 138 51.63 13.73 0.39
C HIS A 138 51.80 13.34 1.88
N ASN A 139 53.05 13.33 2.34
CA ASN A 139 53.46 12.85 3.66
C ASN A 139 53.38 13.93 4.76
N SER A 140 53.10 13.50 6.00
CA SER A 140 53.71 13.93 7.30
C SER A 140 52.74 13.67 8.46
N ILE A 141 53.09 13.30 9.70
CA ILE A 141 54.35 12.88 10.36
C ILE A 141 53.92 11.99 11.57
N TRP A 142 54.72 10.98 11.95
CA TRP A 142 54.55 10.16 13.19
C TRP A 142 55.44 10.73 14.33
N PRO A 143 55.13 10.48 15.61
CA PRO A 143 55.64 9.29 16.33
C PRO A 143 54.50 8.57 17.10
N THR A 144 54.37 7.24 17.09
CA THR A 144 55.32 6.16 17.48
C THR A 144 55.59 6.13 18.98
N GLU A 145 54.90 5.24 19.70
CA GLU A 145 55.52 4.42 20.74
C GLU A 145 54.75 3.10 20.95
N SER A 146 55.50 2.01 21.06
CA SER A 146 55.05 0.64 21.38
C SER A 146 56.29 -0.10 21.89
N PRO A 147 56.16 -1.05 22.83
CA PRO A 147 56.31 -2.43 22.39
C PRO A 147 55.45 -3.45 23.16
N GLY A 148 55.16 -4.60 22.54
CA GLY A 148 54.47 -5.71 23.20
C GLY A 148 53.85 -6.72 22.23
N ASN A 149 54.68 -7.39 21.42
CA ASN A 149 54.21 -8.52 20.60
C ASN A 149 53.91 -9.73 21.49
N GLU A 150 52.78 -10.40 21.26
CA GLU A 150 52.73 -11.85 20.98
C GLU A 150 51.61 -12.12 19.96
N ALA A 151 51.75 -13.19 19.18
CA ALA A 151 51.05 -13.37 17.91
C ALA A 151 49.87 -14.37 18.00
N TYR A 152 48.79 -14.14 17.23
CA TYR A 152 47.98 -15.20 16.61
C TYR A 152 46.98 -14.64 15.58
N GLY A 153 46.92 -15.25 14.39
CA GLY A 153 45.70 -15.35 13.55
C GLY A 153 45.31 -14.16 12.64
N PRO A 154 44.93 -14.40 11.36
CA PRO A 154 44.59 -13.34 10.42
C PRO A 154 43.09 -12.99 10.33
N THR A 155 42.83 -11.73 9.96
CA THR A 155 41.62 -11.24 9.25
C THR A 155 40.27 -11.40 9.95
N ALA A 156 39.89 -10.37 10.72
CA ALA A 156 38.49 -10.16 11.11
C ALA A 156 37.63 -9.78 9.89
N CYS A 157 36.94 -10.76 9.31
CA CYS A 157 35.78 -10.50 8.47
C CYS A 157 34.71 -9.74 9.27
N GLN A 158 34.00 -8.81 8.63
CA GLN A 158 32.82 -8.18 9.24
C GLN A 158 31.81 -9.26 9.66
N PRO A 159 31.18 -9.16 10.84
CA PRO A 159 30.14 -10.09 11.23
C PRO A 159 28.92 -9.88 10.33
N LYS A 160 28.80 -10.73 9.30
CA LYS A 160 27.55 -11.01 8.63
C LYS A 160 26.60 -11.51 9.73
N LEU A 161 25.61 -10.70 10.09
CA LEU A 161 24.61 -11.04 11.11
C LEU A 161 23.98 -12.39 10.75
N GLU A 162 24.36 -13.43 11.49
CA GLU A 162 23.79 -14.76 11.31
C GLU A 162 22.36 -14.72 11.80
N ILE A 163 21.43 -14.92 10.87
CA ILE A 163 20.00 -14.97 11.16
C ILE A 163 19.75 -16.30 11.88
N HIS A 164 19.81 -16.28 13.21
CA HIS A 164 19.15 -17.31 13.99
C HIS A 164 17.67 -17.36 13.54
N PRO A 165 17.13 -18.53 13.19
CA PRO A 165 15.70 -18.65 12.87
C PRO A 165 14.89 -18.28 14.11
N SER A 166 14.38 -17.06 14.12
CA SER A 166 13.52 -16.57 15.19
C SER A 166 12.23 -17.38 15.19
N GLU A 167 11.87 -17.97 16.33
CA GLU A 167 10.64 -18.76 16.45
C GLU A 167 9.40 -18.01 15.94
N ASN A 168 9.36 -16.69 16.16
CA ASN A 168 8.26 -15.80 15.78
C ASN A 168 8.77 -14.61 14.97
N ARG A 169 8.21 -14.37 13.78
CA ARG A 169 8.42 -13.16 12.96
C ARG A 169 7.16 -12.30 12.94
N TYR A 170 7.31 -10.99 12.76
CA TYR A 170 6.23 -10.01 12.92
C TYR A 170 6.24 -9.00 11.79
N PHE A 171 5.09 -8.79 11.13
CA PHE A 171 4.95 -7.87 10.00
C PHE A 171 3.79 -6.90 10.21
N ILE A 172 4.01 -5.63 9.85
CA ILE A 172 2.91 -4.66 9.71
C ILE A 172 2.25 -4.85 8.36
N VAL A 173 0.94 -5.09 8.37
CA VAL A 173 0.10 -5.18 7.17
C VAL A 173 -0.85 -3.99 7.14
N LYS A 174 -0.84 -3.26 6.02
CA LYS A 174 -1.65 -2.05 5.85
C LYS A 174 -2.81 -2.31 4.90
N SER A 175 -4.01 -2.34 5.45
CA SER A 175 -5.23 -2.30 4.63
C SER A 175 -5.50 -0.88 4.15
N LEU A 176 -6.13 -0.75 2.99
CA LEU A 176 -6.69 0.51 2.53
C LEU A 176 -7.96 0.88 3.27
N THR A 177 -8.81 -0.11 3.55
CA THR A 177 -10.15 0.05 4.11
C THR A 177 -10.31 -0.76 5.39
N VAL A 178 -11.27 -0.42 6.25
CA VAL A 178 -11.57 -1.20 7.45
C VAL A 178 -12.41 -2.43 7.09
N GLU A 179 -13.21 -2.30 6.03
CA GLU A 179 -14.09 -3.32 5.47
C GLU A 179 -13.32 -4.55 5.00
N ASP A 180 -12.15 -4.37 4.36
CA ASP A 180 -11.25 -5.48 4.00
C ASP A 180 -10.75 -6.24 5.25
N LEU A 181 -10.57 -5.57 6.39
CA LEU A 181 -10.09 -6.16 7.65
C LEU A 181 -11.18 -6.91 8.40
N GLU A 182 -12.39 -6.34 8.51
CA GLU A 182 -13.54 -7.07 9.08
C GLU A 182 -13.87 -8.31 8.24
N ALA A 183 -13.86 -8.20 6.91
CA ALA A 183 -14.07 -9.36 6.04
C ALA A 183 -12.97 -10.44 6.22
N SER A 184 -11.70 -10.03 6.39
CA SER A 184 -10.59 -10.96 6.69
C SER A 184 -10.75 -11.67 8.04
N LYS A 185 -11.27 -10.96 9.05
CA LYS A 185 -11.63 -11.50 10.36
C LYS A 185 -12.75 -12.53 10.26
N ASP A 186 -13.78 -12.26 9.47
CA ASP A 186 -14.93 -13.15 9.32
C ASP A 186 -14.61 -14.43 8.53
N THR A 187 -13.68 -14.39 7.56
CA THR A 187 -13.34 -15.57 6.74
C THR A 187 -12.01 -16.23 7.07
N GLY A 188 -11.14 -15.61 7.87
CA GLY A 188 -9.77 -16.08 8.10
C GLY A 188 -8.90 -16.11 6.83
N ILE A 189 -9.15 -15.22 5.86
CA ILE A 189 -8.41 -15.17 4.58
C ILE A 189 -7.91 -13.74 4.32
N TRP A 190 -6.62 -13.62 4.00
CA TRP A 190 -5.98 -12.39 3.55
C TRP A 190 -5.34 -12.55 2.16
N ALA A 191 -5.20 -11.44 1.45
CA ALA A 191 -4.46 -11.32 0.20
C ALA A 191 -3.60 -10.05 0.26
N THR A 192 -2.31 -10.17 -0.01
CA THR A 192 -1.34 -9.08 0.13
C THR A 192 -0.99 -8.46 -1.24
N GLN A 193 0.03 -7.60 -1.29
CA GLN A 193 0.61 -7.15 -2.56
C GLN A 193 1.75 -8.08 -2.96
N PRO A 194 1.95 -8.44 -4.25
CA PRO A 194 2.98 -9.40 -4.69
C PRO A 194 4.40 -9.15 -4.16
N HIS A 195 4.80 -7.89 -3.98
CA HIS A 195 6.10 -7.55 -3.40
C HIS A 195 6.30 -7.95 -1.92
N ASN A 196 5.23 -8.29 -1.20
CA ASN A 196 5.27 -8.79 0.18
C ASN A 196 5.21 -10.32 0.22
N GLU A 197 4.69 -10.98 -0.83
CA GLU A 197 4.47 -12.44 -0.83
C GLU A 197 5.78 -13.19 -0.64
N MET A 198 6.83 -12.79 -1.35
CA MET A 198 8.16 -13.41 -1.22
C MET A 198 8.70 -13.36 0.21
N SER A 199 8.59 -12.23 0.91
CA SER A 199 9.09 -12.10 2.29
C SER A 199 8.20 -12.79 3.31
N LEU A 200 6.88 -12.83 3.10
CA LEU A 200 5.94 -13.54 3.96
C LEU A 200 6.02 -15.07 3.80
N SER A 201 6.10 -15.59 2.57
CA SER A 201 6.32 -17.02 2.32
C SER A 201 7.66 -17.47 2.89
N GLN A 202 8.75 -16.74 2.62
CA GLN A 202 10.04 -17.04 3.23
C GLN A 202 9.98 -17.03 4.76
N ALA A 203 9.25 -16.08 5.37
CA ALA A 203 9.06 -16.06 6.82
C ALA A 203 8.27 -17.27 7.33
N TYR A 204 7.24 -17.70 6.61
CA TYR A 204 6.41 -18.86 6.94
C TYR A 204 7.20 -20.17 6.86
N ASP A 205 8.03 -20.33 5.83
CA ASP A 205 8.85 -21.54 5.63
C ASP A 205 10.03 -21.64 6.63
N THR A 206 10.50 -20.49 7.16
CA THR A 206 11.71 -20.42 8.01
C THR A 206 11.44 -20.21 9.51
N SER A 207 10.19 -20.01 9.92
CA SER A 207 9.80 -19.64 11.29
C SER A 207 8.59 -20.43 11.76
N LYS A 208 8.49 -20.67 13.07
CA LYS A 208 7.38 -21.45 13.65
C LYS A 208 6.06 -20.67 13.64
N ASN A 209 6.09 -19.36 13.81
CA ASN A 209 4.91 -18.50 13.67
C ASN A 209 5.26 -17.21 12.92
N VAL A 210 4.38 -16.77 12.03
CA VAL A 210 4.41 -15.44 11.42
C VAL A 210 3.17 -14.68 11.85
N TYR A 211 3.35 -13.56 12.54
CA TYR A 211 2.28 -12.70 13.01
C TYR A 211 2.13 -11.47 12.12
N LEU A 212 0.90 -11.23 11.67
CA LEU A 212 0.50 -10.08 10.85
C LEU A 212 -0.29 -9.12 11.73
N ILE A 213 0.25 -7.92 11.95
CA ILE A 213 -0.39 -6.87 12.74
C ILE A 213 -1.04 -5.88 11.78
N PHE A 214 -2.36 -5.83 11.79
CA PHE A 214 -3.16 -5.12 10.80
C PHE A 214 -3.48 -3.70 11.24
N SER A 215 -3.47 -2.77 10.28
CA SER A 215 -3.93 -1.40 10.50
C SER A 215 -4.47 -0.82 9.20
N ALA A 216 -5.70 -0.29 9.21
CA ALA A 216 -6.23 0.44 8.08
C ALA A 216 -5.50 1.78 7.88
N ASN A 217 -5.50 2.31 6.66
CA ASN A 217 -4.96 3.63 6.39
C ASN A 217 -5.86 4.71 7.02
N LYS A 218 -5.24 5.70 7.67
CA LYS A 218 -5.91 6.80 8.39
C LYS A 218 -6.80 6.45 9.59
N SER A 219 -6.83 5.20 10.05
CA SER A 219 -7.59 4.82 11.27
C SER A 219 -7.05 5.47 12.55
N GLY A 220 -5.74 5.73 12.62
CA GLY A 220 -5.07 6.18 13.85
C GLY A 220 -4.79 5.05 14.85
N GLU A 221 -5.03 3.80 14.45
CA GLU A 221 -4.95 2.61 15.31
C GLU A 221 -4.53 1.35 14.53
N TYR A 222 -4.08 0.35 15.28
CA TYR A 222 -4.03 -1.03 14.82
C TYR A 222 -5.37 -1.71 15.09
N PHE A 223 -5.84 -2.44 14.09
CA PHE A 223 -7.13 -3.13 14.08
C PHE A 223 -7.12 -4.42 14.91
N GLY A 224 -5.98 -5.11 14.93
CA GLY A 224 -5.82 -6.43 15.52
C GLY A 224 -4.57 -7.10 14.98
N TYR A 225 -4.36 -8.36 15.34
CA TYR A 225 -3.33 -9.19 14.74
C TYR A 225 -3.78 -10.64 14.58
N ALA A 226 -3.22 -11.28 13.55
CA ALA A 226 -3.45 -12.68 13.22
C ALA A 226 -2.12 -13.43 13.07
N ARG A 227 -2.16 -14.75 13.10
CA ARG A 227 -1.07 -15.64 12.71
C ARG A 227 -1.34 -16.16 11.29
N MET A 228 -0.32 -16.29 10.44
CA MET A 228 -0.47 -17.01 9.17
C MET A 228 -0.76 -18.50 9.45
N SER A 229 -1.79 -19.04 8.81
CA SER A 229 -2.22 -20.45 8.98
C SER A 229 -2.08 -21.29 7.70
N SER A 230 -1.73 -20.67 6.57
CA SER A 230 -1.31 -21.37 5.35
C SER A 230 -0.13 -20.68 4.68
N SER A 231 0.53 -21.40 3.76
CA SER A 231 1.41 -20.83 2.76
C SER A 231 0.65 -19.91 1.80
N ILE A 232 1.37 -19.01 1.13
CA ILE A 232 0.86 -18.22 0.01
C ILE A 232 1.03 -19.05 -1.27
N THR A 233 0.02 -19.87 -1.55
CA THR A 233 -0.04 -20.82 -2.66
C THR A 233 -1.38 -20.69 -3.36
N ASP A 234 -1.41 -20.91 -4.68
CA ASP A 234 -2.63 -20.79 -5.49
C ASP A 234 -3.57 -21.99 -5.21
N ASP A 235 -4.38 -21.85 -4.16
CA ASP A 235 -5.27 -22.87 -3.64
C ASP A 235 -6.71 -22.56 -4.09
N GLU A 236 -7.23 -23.45 -4.95
CA GLU A 236 -8.58 -23.35 -5.53
C GLU A 236 -9.71 -23.38 -4.48
N ASP A 237 -9.51 -24.01 -3.32
CA ASP A 237 -10.55 -24.06 -2.29
C ASP A 237 -10.51 -22.82 -1.37
N LEU A 238 -9.33 -22.20 -1.19
CA LEU A 238 -9.24 -20.83 -0.65
C LEU A 238 -9.82 -19.79 -1.61
N SER A 239 -9.61 -19.94 -2.93
CA SER A 239 -10.17 -19.04 -3.94
C SER A 239 -11.71 -19.09 -3.98
N ARG A 240 -12.29 -20.27 -3.73
CA ARG A 240 -13.74 -20.52 -3.67
C ARG A 240 -14.43 -20.08 -2.38
N THR A 241 -13.73 -20.10 -1.26
CA THR A 241 -14.27 -19.67 0.05
C THR A 241 -14.25 -18.15 0.23
N VAL A 242 -13.43 -17.44 -0.55
CA VAL A 242 -13.62 -16.00 -0.79
C VAL A 242 -14.96 -15.77 -1.50
N PRO A 243 -15.85 -14.88 -1.00
CA PRO A 243 -17.14 -14.62 -1.64
C PRO A 243 -16.99 -14.31 -3.13
N PRO A 244 -17.77 -14.96 -4.02
CA PRO A 244 -17.57 -14.83 -5.46
C PRO A 244 -17.75 -13.37 -5.89
N ARG A 245 -16.70 -12.85 -6.52
CA ARG A 245 -16.59 -11.47 -6.99
C ARG A 245 -17.85 -11.08 -7.77
N THR A 246 -18.66 -10.18 -7.21
CA THR A 246 -19.94 -9.78 -7.81
C THR A 246 -19.68 -8.97 -9.08
N GLN A 247 -19.67 -9.71 -10.20
CA GLN A 247 -19.79 -9.34 -11.60
C GLN A 247 -19.56 -7.86 -11.95
N TYR A 248 -18.43 -7.58 -12.63
CA TYR A 248 -18.20 -6.72 -13.83
C TYR A 248 -18.98 -5.39 -14.07
N SER A 249 -19.89 -4.96 -13.21
CA SER A 249 -20.90 -3.93 -13.44
C SER A 249 -20.76 -2.78 -12.45
N SER A 250 -20.74 -3.04 -11.14
CA SER A 250 -20.56 -1.99 -10.12
C SER A 250 -19.15 -1.39 -10.14
N ALA A 251 -18.12 -2.24 -10.22
CA ALA A 251 -16.71 -1.84 -10.22
C ALA A 251 -16.31 -0.96 -11.43
N LYS A 252 -17.03 -1.02 -12.56
CA LYS A 252 -16.76 -0.16 -13.73
C LYS A 252 -17.04 1.33 -13.46
N THR A 253 -17.83 1.65 -12.43
CA THR A 253 -18.12 3.03 -12.06
C THR A 253 -16.97 3.69 -11.29
N GLU A 254 -16.14 2.88 -10.60
CA GLU A 254 -15.04 3.37 -9.77
C GLU A 254 -13.66 3.25 -10.44
N LEU A 255 -13.47 2.29 -11.36
CA LEU A 255 -12.23 2.07 -12.10
C LEU A 255 -12.34 2.59 -13.54
N ASN A 256 -11.71 3.73 -13.82
CA ASN A 256 -11.63 4.33 -15.17
C ASN A 256 -10.22 4.14 -15.76
N VAL A 257 -10.16 3.52 -16.94
CA VAL A 257 -8.92 3.26 -17.70
C VAL A 257 -8.98 4.02 -19.01
N THR A 258 -8.22 5.12 -19.13
CA THR A 258 -8.21 5.99 -20.31
C THR A 258 -6.88 5.89 -21.07
N PRO A 259 -6.85 5.41 -22.32
CA PRO A 259 -5.62 5.41 -23.12
C PRO A 259 -5.19 6.82 -23.51
N THR A 260 -3.90 7.13 -23.41
CA THR A 260 -3.30 8.38 -23.91
C THR A 260 -2.50 8.12 -25.18
N LEU A 261 -2.68 8.99 -26.18
CA LEU A 261 -1.78 9.06 -27.33
C LEU A 261 -0.41 9.61 -26.91
N ALA A 262 0.58 9.41 -27.76
CA ALA A 262 1.85 10.12 -27.64
C ALA A 262 1.65 11.60 -27.96
N THR A 263 2.37 12.45 -27.24
CA THR A 263 2.47 13.90 -27.47
C THR A 263 3.91 14.22 -27.89
N SER A 264 4.21 15.50 -28.14
CA SER A 264 5.58 15.94 -28.40
C SER A 264 6.52 15.78 -27.20
N THR A 265 5.97 15.63 -25.99
CA THR A 265 6.77 15.56 -24.76
C THR A 265 6.66 14.23 -24.00
N ALA A 266 5.63 13.43 -24.24
CA ALA A 266 5.36 12.21 -23.49
C ALA A 266 4.87 11.06 -24.40
N PRO A 267 5.27 9.81 -24.13
CA PRO A 267 4.96 8.68 -25.00
C PRO A 267 3.48 8.24 -24.84
N ALA A 268 3.06 7.30 -25.69
CA ALA A 268 1.73 6.71 -25.58
C ALA A 268 1.62 5.80 -24.34
N GLY A 269 0.47 5.81 -23.68
CA GLY A 269 0.31 5.13 -22.39
C GLY A 269 -1.16 4.97 -22.00
N ILE A 270 -1.39 4.76 -20.71
CA ILE A 270 -2.70 4.52 -20.12
C ILE A 270 -2.78 5.26 -18.78
N ILE A 271 -3.81 6.08 -18.59
CA ILE A 271 -4.23 6.61 -17.29
C ILE A 271 -5.16 5.61 -16.62
N VAL A 272 -4.93 5.36 -15.34
CA VAL A 272 -5.70 4.51 -14.45
C VAL A 272 -6.19 5.37 -13.30
N ARG A 273 -7.51 5.48 -13.13
CA ARG A 273 -8.15 6.16 -11.99
C ARG A 273 -9.01 5.15 -11.25
N ASP A 274 -8.52 4.67 -10.11
CA ASP A 274 -9.30 3.88 -9.17
C ASP A 274 -9.84 4.81 -8.08
N LEU A 275 -11.05 5.34 -8.32
CA LEU A 275 -11.73 6.27 -7.43
C LEU A 275 -12.11 5.59 -6.11
N GLY A 276 -12.51 4.31 -6.17
CA GLY A 276 -12.84 3.49 -5.01
C GLY A 276 -11.67 3.27 -4.06
N ARG A 277 -10.43 3.45 -4.54
CA ARG A 277 -9.20 3.37 -3.75
C ARG A 277 -8.43 4.69 -3.58
N GLY A 278 -8.83 5.74 -4.30
CA GLY A 278 -8.09 7.01 -4.36
C GLY A 278 -6.72 6.90 -5.04
N THR A 279 -6.51 5.89 -5.90
CA THR A 279 -5.27 5.67 -6.64
C THR A 279 -5.41 6.24 -8.05
N VAL A 280 -4.50 7.13 -8.45
CA VAL A 280 -4.44 7.65 -9.82
C VAL A 280 -3.02 7.55 -10.35
N PHE A 281 -2.80 6.84 -11.46
CA PHE A 281 -1.49 6.78 -12.12
C PHE A 281 -1.59 6.74 -13.64
N TRP A 282 -0.48 7.03 -14.30
CA TRP A 282 -0.26 6.82 -15.72
C TRP A 282 0.95 5.88 -15.90
N GLU A 283 0.90 4.97 -16.86
CA GLU A 283 2.05 4.14 -17.26
C GLU A 283 2.20 4.08 -18.78
N VAL A 284 3.46 3.95 -19.24
CA VAL A 284 3.80 3.80 -20.66
C VAL A 284 3.28 2.47 -21.20
N ARG A 285 2.85 2.44 -22.47
CA ARG A 285 2.40 1.21 -23.13
C ARG A 285 3.62 0.35 -23.50
N PRO A 286 3.66 -0.96 -23.17
CA PRO A 286 4.78 -1.82 -23.58
C PRO A 286 4.97 -1.89 -25.10
N PRO A 287 6.20 -1.77 -25.61
CA PRO A 287 6.49 -1.95 -27.03
C PRO A 287 6.34 -3.43 -27.41
N GLY A 288 5.61 -3.70 -28.49
CA GLY A 288 5.32 -5.07 -28.98
C GLY A 288 3.87 -5.28 -29.39
N ASN A 289 2.91 -4.55 -28.80
CA ASN A 289 1.50 -4.66 -29.16
C ASN A 289 1.10 -3.63 -30.22
N HIS A 290 1.86 -3.56 -31.32
CA HIS A 290 1.60 -2.71 -32.50
C HIS A 290 0.54 -3.34 -33.42
N GLY A 291 -0.68 -3.49 -32.90
CA GLY A 291 -1.85 -3.98 -33.63
C GLY A 291 -3.04 -3.03 -33.45
N GLY A 292 -3.71 -2.67 -34.54
CA GLY A 292 -4.67 -1.56 -34.54
C GLY A 292 -5.95 -1.77 -33.72
N ARG A 293 -6.60 -0.63 -33.41
CA ARG A 293 -8.02 -0.44 -33.08
C ARG A 293 -8.64 -1.15 -31.86
N ASN A 294 -8.01 -2.16 -31.25
CA ASN A 294 -8.58 -2.89 -30.11
C ASN A 294 -8.22 -2.26 -28.75
N SER A 295 -8.86 -1.13 -28.42
CA SER A 295 -8.86 -0.56 -27.05
C SER A 295 -9.35 -1.56 -25.99
N ILE A 296 -10.33 -2.40 -26.35
CA ILE A 296 -10.94 -3.44 -25.52
C ILE A 296 -9.90 -4.41 -24.95
N GLY A 297 -8.88 -4.79 -25.73
CA GLY A 297 -7.84 -5.73 -25.26
C GLY A 297 -6.98 -5.15 -24.14
N TYR A 298 -6.73 -3.84 -24.14
CA TYR A 298 -6.02 -3.16 -23.06
C TYR A 298 -6.89 -2.92 -21.84
N GLU A 299 -8.17 -2.59 -22.02
CA GLU A 299 -9.13 -2.52 -20.90
C GLU A 299 -9.19 -3.88 -20.20
N GLN A 300 -9.30 -4.98 -20.96
CA GLN A 300 -9.29 -6.35 -20.43
C GLN A 300 -7.96 -6.69 -19.72
N ALA A 301 -6.80 -6.43 -20.34
CA ALA A 301 -5.49 -6.76 -19.76
C ALA A 301 -5.16 -5.91 -18.53
N ALA A 302 -5.50 -4.62 -18.56
CA ALA A 302 -5.39 -3.75 -17.40
C ALA A 302 -6.36 -4.22 -16.29
N TRP A 303 -7.61 -4.58 -16.63
CA TRP A 303 -8.56 -5.16 -15.68
C TRP A 303 -8.05 -6.46 -15.08
N SER A 304 -7.39 -7.33 -15.84
CA SER A 304 -6.72 -8.53 -15.29
C SER A 304 -5.59 -8.15 -14.32
N LYS A 305 -4.75 -7.16 -14.65
CA LYS A 305 -3.72 -6.58 -13.75
C LYS A 305 -4.31 -5.82 -12.54
N PHE A 306 -5.57 -5.38 -12.60
CA PHE A 306 -6.34 -4.86 -11.45
C PHE A 306 -7.13 -5.94 -10.71
N SER A 307 -7.22 -7.14 -11.29
CA SER A 307 -7.88 -8.32 -10.72
C SER A 307 -6.90 -9.27 -10.06
N SER A 308 -5.60 -9.18 -10.39
CA SER A 308 -4.51 -9.78 -9.62
C SER A 308 -4.36 -9.05 -8.28
N LEU A 309 -5.34 -9.29 -7.41
CA LEU A 309 -5.09 -9.39 -5.98
C LEU A 309 -3.93 -10.38 -5.77
N GLY A 310 -3.12 -10.17 -4.74
CA GLY A 310 -2.11 -11.16 -4.38
C GLY A 310 -2.75 -12.51 -4.05
N THR A 311 -1.97 -13.57 -4.15
CA THR A 311 -2.45 -14.93 -3.89
C THR A 311 -3.06 -15.01 -2.47
N PRO A 312 -4.29 -15.53 -2.32
CA PRO A 312 -4.95 -15.59 -1.01
C PRO A 312 -4.27 -16.63 -0.11
N PHE A 313 -4.28 -16.37 1.20
CA PHE A 313 -3.74 -17.27 2.20
C PHE A 313 -4.51 -17.17 3.53
N GLY A 314 -4.46 -18.24 4.32
CA GLY A 314 -5.12 -18.37 5.60
C GLY A 314 -4.47 -17.52 6.70
N VAL A 315 -5.32 -16.87 7.51
CA VAL A 315 -4.93 -16.15 8.72
C VAL A 315 -5.85 -16.51 9.90
N GLU A 316 -5.25 -16.82 11.03
CA GLU A 316 -5.93 -17.11 12.30
C GLU A 316 -5.87 -15.87 13.20
N TRP A 317 -7.00 -15.18 13.38
CA TRP A 317 -7.06 -13.96 14.18
C TRP A 317 -6.93 -14.25 15.68
N VAL A 318 -5.92 -13.64 16.32
CA VAL A 318 -5.59 -13.89 17.73
C VAL A 318 -6.11 -12.78 18.64
N SER A 319 -6.16 -11.54 18.15
CA SER A 319 -6.88 -10.45 18.82
C SER A 319 -7.42 -9.45 17.80
N THR A 320 -8.60 -8.91 18.09
CA THR A 320 -9.26 -7.84 17.32
C THR A 320 -9.47 -6.57 18.17
N ASN A 321 -8.87 -6.52 19.36
CA ASN A 321 -8.81 -5.31 20.18
C ASN A 321 -8.09 -4.19 19.43
N ARG A 322 -8.53 -2.94 19.62
CA ARG A 322 -7.94 -1.78 18.93
C ARG A 322 -6.80 -1.19 19.76
N VAL A 323 -5.60 -1.12 19.20
CA VAL A 323 -4.45 -0.43 19.83
C VAL A 323 -4.25 0.92 19.15
N ARG A 324 -4.62 2.00 19.83
CA ARG A 324 -4.40 3.38 19.34
C ARG A 324 -2.91 3.64 19.12
N PHE A 325 -2.55 4.41 18.09
CA PHE A 325 -1.15 4.74 17.81
C PHE A 325 -0.48 5.53 18.95
N ASP A 326 -1.24 6.32 19.71
CA ASP A 326 -0.75 7.06 20.87
C ASP A 326 -0.13 6.12 21.92
N CYS A 327 -0.71 4.92 22.12
CA CYS A 327 -0.18 3.87 23.00
C CYS A 327 1.12 3.21 22.50
N THR A 328 1.61 3.58 21.31
CA THR A 328 2.79 2.99 20.68
C THR A 328 3.92 4.00 20.43
N GLN A 329 3.82 5.21 20.99
CA GLN A 329 4.73 6.33 20.72
C GLN A 329 6.20 6.05 21.07
N ASP A 330 6.46 5.28 22.15
CA ASP A 330 7.82 4.93 22.57
C ASP A 330 8.37 3.69 21.84
N LEU A 331 7.53 2.97 21.10
CA LEU A 331 7.92 1.74 20.44
C LEU A 331 8.56 2.04 19.07
N ARG A 332 9.86 1.78 18.96
CA ARG A 332 10.67 2.03 17.75
C ARG A 332 11.25 0.75 17.18
N ASN A 333 11.23 0.61 15.86
CA ASN A 333 11.77 -0.56 15.15
C ASN A 333 13.16 -0.25 14.57
N SER A 334 14.20 -0.87 15.12
CA SER A 334 15.59 -0.74 14.64
C SER A 334 15.72 -1.15 13.16
N TRP A 335 14.96 -2.15 12.71
CA TRP A 335 14.96 -2.64 11.32
C TRP A 335 14.29 -1.66 10.32
N ASN A 336 13.58 -0.64 10.80
CA ASN A 336 12.99 0.44 9.99
C ASN A 336 13.60 1.80 10.34
N ALA A 337 14.94 1.88 10.33
CA ALA A 337 15.71 3.09 10.64
C ALA A 337 15.35 3.74 11.99
N ASN A 338 15.08 2.92 13.01
CA ASN A 338 14.67 3.31 14.36
C ASN A 338 13.44 4.26 14.44
N ARG A 339 12.55 4.16 13.44
CA ARG A 339 11.28 4.89 13.42
C ARG A 339 10.27 4.27 14.37
N GLU A 340 9.33 5.08 14.83
CA GLU A 340 8.14 4.60 15.58
C GLU A 340 7.39 3.55 14.75
N VAL A 341 6.87 2.52 15.40
CA VAL A 341 6.25 1.37 14.70
C VAL A 341 4.99 1.77 13.92
N ARG A 342 4.29 2.83 14.33
CA ARG A 342 3.19 3.45 13.56
C ARG A 342 3.63 4.05 12.21
N ILE A 343 4.92 4.34 12.03
CA ILE A 343 5.53 4.86 10.80
C ILE A 343 6.13 3.71 9.96
N ALA A 344 5.41 2.58 9.94
CA ALA A 344 5.67 1.42 9.09
C ALA A 344 4.89 1.51 7.77
N ARG A 345 5.46 0.93 6.72
CA ARG A 345 4.76 0.67 5.45
C ARG A 345 4.12 -0.73 5.49
N ASP A 346 3.26 -1.00 4.54
CA ASP A 346 2.82 -2.36 4.24
C ASP A 346 4.03 -3.30 4.04
N GLY A 347 3.95 -4.51 4.59
CA GLY A 347 5.04 -5.50 4.54
C GLY A 347 6.27 -5.19 5.41
N THR A 348 6.23 -4.16 6.28
CA THR A 348 7.39 -3.84 7.14
C THR A 348 7.55 -4.88 8.24
N GLU A 349 8.70 -5.56 8.24
CA GLU A 349 9.08 -6.48 9.31
C GLU A 349 9.51 -5.73 10.59
N LEU A 350 9.16 -6.27 11.76
CA LEU A 350 9.53 -5.75 13.07
C LEU A 350 10.55 -6.66 13.77
N GLU A 351 11.51 -6.04 14.44
CA GLU A 351 12.43 -6.73 15.35
C GLU A 351 11.63 -7.55 16.41
N PRO A 352 12.03 -8.77 16.79
CA PRO A 352 11.19 -9.67 17.59
C PRO A 352 10.80 -9.16 18.99
N SER A 353 11.65 -8.37 19.67
CA SER A 353 11.29 -7.73 20.94
C SER A 353 10.23 -6.64 20.74
N VAL A 354 10.33 -5.86 19.67
CA VAL A 354 9.38 -4.83 19.26
C VAL A 354 8.03 -5.45 18.86
N GLY A 355 8.03 -6.49 18.03
CA GLY A 355 6.81 -7.20 17.62
C GLY A 355 6.07 -7.83 18.82
N ARG A 356 6.81 -8.45 19.76
CA ARG A 356 6.25 -9.01 21.00
C ARG A 356 5.63 -7.92 21.89
N LYS A 357 6.31 -6.79 22.08
CA LYS A 357 5.78 -5.64 22.84
C LYS A 357 4.50 -5.08 22.22
N LEU A 358 4.46 -4.94 20.89
CA LEU A 358 3.26 -4.48 20.20
C LEU A 358 2.08 -5.44 20.41
N ILE A 359 2.32 -6.76 20.31
CA ILE A 359 1.29 -7.77 20.57
C ILE A 359 0.79 -7.73 22.02
N GLN A 360 1.67 -7.52 23.00
CA GLN A 360 1.26 -7.39 24.41
C GLN A 360 0.25 -6.24 24.64
N LEU A 361 0.35 -5.14 23.89
CA LEU A 361 -0.59 -4.02 23.99
C LEU A 361 -2.03 -4.38 23.56
N PHE A 362 -2.24 -5.43 22.76
CA PHE A 362 -3.59 -5.90 22.42
C PHE A 362 -4.28 -6.66 23.57
N HIS A 363 -3.51 -7.07 24.58
CA HIS A 363 -3.98 -7.86 25.74
C HIS A 363 -3.93 -7.06 27.05
N SER A 364 -3.51 -5.80 27.00
CA SER A 364 -3.42 -4.89 28.15
C SER A 364 -4.50 -3.80 28.17
N ILE A 365 -5.57 -3.98 27.39
CA ILE A 365 -6.69 -3.05 27.18
C ILE A 365 -7.97 -3.70 27.67
#